data_AF-A0A6L2P863-F1
#
_entry.id   AF-A0A6L2P863-F1
#
_cell.length_a   1.000
_cell.length_b   1.000
_cell.length_c   1.000
_cell.angle_alpha   90.00
_cell.angle_beta   90.00
_cell.angle_gamma   90.00
#
_symmetry.space_group_name_H-M   'P 1'
#
loop_
_entity.id
_entity.type
_entity.pdbx_description
1 polymer ?
#
loop_
_entity_poly.entity_id
_entity_poly.type
_entity_poly.pdbx_seq_one_letter_code
_entity_poly.pdbx_strand_id
1 'polypeptide(L)'
;MKTVGVSFLVLIGTLACVSDGATTTAAYLSASDKIRLKEVLNVGWELQDLPSVHYAVLGYKLLGETVPKPQEVCKFLLQNAGSGTATPESLYYVSSAWKSLASCGTLPVGNIVKTLGEVLERETSTVPDLFYAVQALTNVGQKKGDAAKLIKTLQGALKKDDSLLNLGYSFHIAAQLGTDGTFAFDRIEDAVVQADEVDSRFLQFEGGLSITALLVSGAYKLADTVKKPPPITGDQAVKFANYFLSRRSVQTAKGAYNLLEVVNTLTNNKFHLPVAITLASQAAVSSEQPRVSVRVSDLLGQPLSVEPLTVTAESATRVGDEVVVLSKKKFEPSADDRQATYII
;
A
#
# COMPACT_ATOMS: atom_id res chain seq x y z
N MET A 1 46.73 32.93 17.13
CA MET A 1 45.27 33.18 17.01
C MET A 1 44.90 33.44 15.56
N LYS A 2 44.15 32.54 14.93
CA LYS A 2 42.87 32.84 14.23
C LYS A 2 42.30 31.51 13.73
N THR A 3 41.02 31.30 13.98
CA THR A 3 40.36 30.00 13.89
C THR A 3 39.95 29.69 12.45
N VAL A 4 40.27 28.50 11.95
CA VAL A 4 39.71 28.01 10.67
C VAL A 4 38.33 27.44 10.96
N GLY A 5 37.29 28.15 10.51
CA GLY A 5 35.91 27.68 10.60
C GLY A 5 35.61 26.67 9.50
N VAL A 6 35.25 25.44 9.88
CA VAL A 6 34.69 24.46 8.95
C VAL A 6 33.18 24.73 8.82
N SER A 7 32.75 25.26 7.68
CA SER A 7 31.33 25.34 7.33
C SER A 7 30.96 24.16 6.43
N PHE A 8 30.14 23.26 6.95
CA PHE A 8 29.58 22.15 6.21
C PHE A 8 28.21 22.58 5.66
N LEU A 9 28.09 22.79 4.34
CA LEU A 9 26.83 23.20 3.72
C LEU A 9 26.24 22.03 2.91
N VAL A 10 25.27 21.33 3.51
CA VAL A 10 24.45 20.34 2.80
C VAL A 10 23.22 21.06 2.27
N LEU A 11 23.22 21.39 0.98
CA LEU A 11 22.06 22.01 0.33
C LEU A 11 21.16 20.91 -0.26
N ILE A 12 20.07 20.60 0.43
CA ILE A 12 19.00 19.72 -0.06
C ILE A 12 18.16 20.54 -1.03
N GLY A 13 18.21 20.21 -2.33
CA GLY A 13 17.45 20.93 -3.36
C GLY A 13 15.95 20.80 -3.17
N THR A 14 15.28 21.91 -2.90
CA THR A 14 13.82 22.02 -2.87
C THR A 14 13.27 22.14 -4.30
N LEU A 15 12.49 21.15 -4.75
CA LEU A 15 11.60 21.34 -5.90
C LEU A 15 10.38 22.15 -5.45
N ALA A 16 10.14 23.29 -6.10
CA ALA A 16 8.89 24.04 -5.98
C ALA A 16 8.51 24.67 -7.32
N CYS A 17 7.41 24.20 -7.92
CA CYS A 17 6.59 24.88 -8.93
C CYS A 17 5.18 24.22 -8.99
N VAL A 18 4.16 24.98 -9.36
CA VAL A 18 2.72 24.66 -9.21
C VAL A 18 1.95 25.20 -10.43
N SER A 19 0.90 24.58 -10.99
CA SER A 19 0.22 23.29 -10.72
C SER A 19 0.48 22.29 -11.88
N ASP A 20 -0.11 21.10 -12.04
CA ASP A 20 -1.12 20.31 -11.32
C ASP A 20 -0.50 19.29 -10.36
N GLY A 21 -1.29 18.77 -9.41
CA GLY A 21 -0.81 18.04 -8.23
C GLY A 21 0.30 17.02 -8.54
N ALA A 22 1.42 17.12 -7.81
CA ALA A 22 2.65 16.37 -8.09
C ALA A 22 2.34 14.89 -8.26
N THR A 23 2.55 14.34 -9.47
CA THR A 23 2.24 12.95 -9.82
C THR A 23 3.40 11.99 -9.57
N THR A 24 4.54 12.50 -9.07
CA THR A 24 5.82 11.79 -9.09
C THR A 24 6.42 11.54 -7.71
N THR A 25 6.86 10.31 -7.45
CA THR A 25 7.70 9.93 -6.30
C THR A 25 9.18 9.90 -6.68
N ALA A 26 10.06 10.26 -5.74
CA ALA A 26 11.52 10.19 -5.93
C ALA A 26 12.11 8.81 -5.58
N ALA A 27 11.28 7.78 -5.51
CA ALA A 27 11.63 6.42 -5.14
C ALA A 27 10.59 5.41 -5.66
N TYR A 28 10.99 4.15 -5.71
CA TYR A 28 10.15 2.97 -5.96
C TYR A 28 10.65 1.82 -5.06
N LEU A 29 9.91 0.72 -5.00
CA LEU A 29 10.32 -0.48 -4.26
C LEU A 29 11.30 -1.31 -5.10
N SER A 30 12.59 -1.20 -4.82
CA SER A 30 13.64 -1.83 -5.61
C SER A 30 13.73 -3.36 -5.40
N ALA A 31 14.49 -4.05 -6.25
CA ALA A 31 14.72 -5.49 -6.12
C ALA A 31 15.36 -5.86 -4.76
N SER A 32 16.31 -5.05 -4.26
CA SER A 32 16.91 -5.27 -2.94
C SER A 32 15.95 -4.97 -1.79
N ASP A 33 15.05 -3.98 -1.94
CA ASP A 33 13.99 -3.75 -0.96
C ASP A 33 13.01 -4.94 -0.91
N LYS A 34 12.64 -5.51 -2.06
CA LYS A 34 11.79 -6.72 -2.15
C LYS A 34 12.46 -7.94 -1.49
N ILE A 35 13.76 -8.13 -1.69
CA ILE A 35 14.54 -9.18 -1.01
C ILE A 35 14.50 -8.98 0.52
N ARG A 36 14.79 -7.77 1.02
CA ARG A 36 14.73 -7.49 2.46
C ARG A 36 13.33 -7.67 3.05
N LEU A 37 12.27 -7.30 2.32
CA LEU A 37 10.89 -7.54 2.77
C LEU A 37 10.55 -9.04 2.80
N LYS A 38 11.04 -9.83 1.85
CA LYS A 38 10.94 -11.30 1.88
C LYS A 38 11.63 -11.88 3.12
N GLU A 39 12.82 -11.40 3.46
CA GLU A 39 13.56 -11.81 4.66
C GLU A 39 12.77 -11.54 5.95
N VAL A 40 12.13 -10.37 6.06
CA VAL A 40 11.27 -10.01 7.20
C VAL A 40 10.01 -10.90 7.29
N LEU A 41 9.51 -11.40 6.15
CA LEU A 41 8.36 -12.31 6.11
C LEU A 41 8.73 -13.76 6.46
N ASN A 42 10.02 -14.15 6.46
CA ASN A 42 10.44 -15.52 6.74
C ASN A 42 10.06 -16.03 8.13
N VAL A 43 9.84 -15.15 9.12
CA VAL A 43 9.39 -15.52 10.47
C VAL A 43 8.07 -16.32 10.45
N GLY A 44 7.20 -16.10 9.46
CA GLY A 44 5.99 -16.88 9.28
C GLY A 44 6.24 -18.35 8.93
N TRP A 45 7.45 -18.74 8.52
CA TRP A 45 7.80 -20.13 8.20
C TRP A 45 8.27 -20.94 9.40
N GLU A 46 8.40 -20.31 10.56
CA GLU A 46 8.59 -21.00 11.85
C GLU A 46 7.28 -21.63 12.36
N LEU A 47 6.13 -21.26 11.78
CA LEU A 47 4.79 -21.77 12.11
C LEU A 47 4.44 -21.69 13.62
N GLN A 48 4.95 -20.66 14.31
CA GLN A 48 4.71 -20.44 15.74
C GLN A 48 3.38 -19.73 16.00
N ASP A 49 3.06 -18.68 15.24
CA ASP A 49 1.85 -17.87 15.42
C ASP A 49 1.09 -17.62 14.10
N LEU A 50 -0.24 -17.67 14.18
CA LEU A 50 -1.12 -17.52 13.04
C LEU A 50 -1.01 -16.15 12.33
N PRO A 51 -0.92 -15.00 13.02
CA PRO A 51 -0.68 -13.70 12.38
C PRO A 51 0.57 -13.68 11.49
N SER A 52 1.72 -14.17 11.96
CA SER A 52 2.96 -14.22 11.17
C SER A 52 2.82 -15.10 9.93
N VAL A 53 2.21 -16.28 10.05
CA VAL A 53 1.91 -17.14 8.88
C VAL A 53 1.01 -16.43 7.87
N HIS A 54 -0.05 -15.76 8.35
CA HIS A 54 -0.97 -15.01 7.50
C HIS A 54 -0.27 -13.90 6.72
N TYR A 55 0.50 -13.04 7.40
CA TYR A 55 1.21 -11.95 6.75
C TYR A 55 2.31 -12.45 5.80
N ALA A 56 3.01 -13.54 6.15
CA ALA A 56 4.01 -14.16 5.30
C ALA A 56 3.41 -14.72 3.99
N VAL A 57 2.31 -15.48 4.08
CA VAL A 57 1.60 -16.03 2.90
C VAL A 57 1.12 -14.93 1.96
N LEU A 58 0.49 -13.88 2.50
CA LEU A 58 -0.02 -12.78 1.67
C LEU A 58 1.11 -11.91 1.10
N GLY A 59 2.15 -11.64 1.89
CA GLY A 59 3.33 -10.88 1.45
C GLY A 59 4.10 -11.60 0.35
N TYR A 60 4.30 -12.92 0.45
CA TYR A 60 4.91 -13.72 -0.60
C TYR A 60 4.13 -13.67 -1.90
N LYS A 61 2.80 -13.78 -1.84
CA LYS A 61 1.93 -13.65 -3.02
C LYS A 61 2.07 -12.27 -3.70
N LEU A 62 2.19 -11.19 -2.93
CA LEU A 62 2.44 -9.84 -3.46
C LEU A 62 3.85 -9.67 -4.05
N LEU A 63 4.83 -10.45 -3.58
CA LEU A 63 6.19 -10.49 -4.13
C LEU A 63 6.33 -11.41 -5.35
N GLY A 64 5.31 -12.19 -5.71
CA GLY A 64 5.40 -13.24 -6.74
C GLY A 64 6.19 -14.48 -6.30
N GLU A 65 6.37 -14.66 -4.99
CA GLU A 65 7.21 -15.70 -4.38
C GLU A 65 6.42 -16.96 -4.04
N THR A 66 7.08 -18.12 -4.09
CA THR A 66 6.47 -19.41 -3.74
C THR A 66 6.52 -19.63 -2.22
N VAL A 67 5.37 -19.94 -1.63
CA VAL A 67 5.29 -20.25 -0.19
C VAL A 67 6.03 -21.57 0.09
N PRO A 68 7.01 -21.59 1.02
CA PRO A 68 7.78 -22.78 1.32
C PRO A 68 6.91 -23.83 2.01
N LYS A 69 7.19 -25.11 1.73
CA LYS A 69 6.54 -26.27 2.35
C LYS A 69 5.01 -26.15 2.48
N PRO A 70 4.27 -25.87 1.39
CA PRO A 70 2.89 -25.42 1.48
C PRO A 70 1.95 -26.41 2.20
N GLN A 71 2.23 -27.72 2.17
CA GLN A 71 1.44 -28.73 2.89
C GLN A 71 1.59 -28.62 4.43
N GLU A 72 2.75 -28.25 4.96
CA GLU A 72 2.93 -27.96 6.40
C GLU A 72 2.13 -26.71 6.79
N VAL A 73 2.15 -25.67 5.93
CA VAL A 73 1.36 -24.44 6.11
C VAL A 73 -0.15 -24.75 6.09
N CYS A 74 -0.65 -25.50 5.11
CA CYS A 74 -2.07 -25.90 5.06
C CYS A 74 -2.47 -26.69 6.31
N LYS A 75 -1.63 -27.60 6.81
CA LYS A 75 -1.89 -28.35 8.05
C LYS A 75 -2.01 -27.42 9.26
N PHE A 76 -1.09 -26.47 9.40
CA PHE A 76 -1.12 -25.47 10.48
C PHE A 76 -2.38 -24.60 10.41
N LEU A 77 -2.78 -24.15 9.22
CA LEU A 77 -4.01 -23.37 9.02
C LEU A 77 -5.28 -24.19 9.36
N LEU A 78 -5.35 -25.48 9.01
CA LEU A 78 -6.47 -26.35 9.40
C LEU A 78 -6.60 -26.51 10.92
N GLN A 79 -5.48 -26.68 11.62
CA GLN A 79 -5.47 -26.80 13.08
C GLN A 79 -6.03 -25.54 13.76
N ASN A 80 -5.71 -24.36 13.20
CA ASN A 80 -6.23 -23.07 13.67
C ASN A 80 -7.66 -22.76 13.18
N ALA A 81 -8.18 -23.48 12.19
CA ALA A 81 -9.57 -23.36 11.71
C ALA A 81 -10.58 -24.16 12.56
N GLY A 82 -10.10 -25.25 13.17
CA GLY A 82 -10.91 -26.25 13.86
C GLY A 82 -10.79 -26.26 15.39
N SER A 83 -9.92 -25.42 15.98
CA SER A 83 -9.92 -25.22 17.43
C SER A 83 -11.24 -24.57 17.86
N GLY A 84 -11.89 -25.12 18.88
CA GLY A 84 -13.18 -24.62 19.42
C GLY A 84 -13.10 -23.23 20.08
N THR A 85 -11.98 -22.54 19.93
CA THR A 85 -11.64 -21.22 20.47
C THR A 85 -11.41 -20.19 19.35
N ALA A 86 -11.72 -20.52 18.09
CA ALA A 86 -11.48 -19.64 16.95
C ALA A 86 -12.24 -18.31 17.07
N THR A 87 -11.52 -17.20 16.98
CA THR A 87 -12.06 -15.83 17.01
C THR A 87 -12.34 -15.33 15.60
N PRO A 88 -13.10 -14.22 15.42
CA PRO A 88 -13.29 -13.65 14.09
C PRO A 88 -11.96 -13.30 13.42
N GLU A 89 -11.02 -12.74 14.17
CA GLU A 89 -9.65 -12.45 13.72
C GLU A 89 -8.88 -13.71 13.28
N SER A 90 -8.91 -14.80 14.06
CA SER A 90 -8.19 -16.02 13.69
C SER A 90 -8.80 -16.66 12.44
N LEU A 91 -10.12 -16.65 12.30
CA LEU A 91 -10.83 -17.12 11.10
C LEU A 91 -10.54 -16.23 9.88
N TYR A 92 -10.37 -14.92 10.05
CA TYR A 92 -9.89 -14.02 9.00
C TYR A 92 -8.45 -14.34 8.58
N TYR A 93 -7.53 -14.55 9.53
CA TYR A 93 -6.16 -14.90 9.22
C TYR A 93 -6.06 -16.23 8.46
N VAL A 94 -6.74 -17.27 8.96
CA VAL A 94 -6.86 -18.59 8.30
C VAL A 94 -7.43 -18.48 6.89
N SER A 95 -8.62 -17.91 6.73
CA SER A 95 -9.31 -17.88 5.43
C SER A 95 -8.57 -17.06 4.37
N SER A 96 -7.93 -15.96 4.77
CA SER A 96 -7.13 -15.12 3.87
C SER A 96 -5.87 -15.82 3.38
N ALA A 97 -5.16 -16.51 4.28
CA ALA A 97 -3.99 -17.29 3.94
C ALA A 97 -4.38 -18.48 3.05
N TRP A 98 -5.43 -19.23 3.43
CA TRP A 98 -5.95 -20.37 2.67
C TRP A 98 -6.30 -20.02 1.23
N LYS A 99 -7.06 -18.94 1.01
CA LYS A 99 -7.44 -18.45 -0.32
C LYS A 99 -6.24 -18.07 -1.19
N SER A 100 -5.09 -17.79 -0.59
CA SER A 100 -3.86 -17.47 -1.30
C SER A 100 -2.96 -18.68 -1.58
N LEU A 101 -3.32 -19.87 -1.07
CA LEU A 101 -2.59 -21.12 -1.25
C LEU A 101 -3.40 -22.10 -2.11
N ALA A 102 -3.20 -22.04 -3.43
CA ALA A 102 -3.90 -22.90 -4.40
C ALA A 102 -3.66 -24.42 -4.19
N SER A 103 -2.61 -24.79 -3.44
CA SER A 103 -2.28 -26.17 -3.07
C SER A 103 -2.99 -26.69 -1.82
N CYS A 104 -3.68 -25.82 -1.06
CA CYS A 104 -4.49 -26.27 0.07
C CYS A 104 -5.81 -26.85 -0.45
N GLY A 105 -6.29 -27.90 0.22
CA GLY A 105 -7.57 -28.55 -0.10
C GLY A 105 -8.79 -27.77 0.38
N THR A 106 -9.78 -28.46 0.92
CA THR A 106 -10.99 -27.86 1.47
C THR A 106 -10.79 -27.36 2.90
N LEU A 107 -11.26 -26.15 3.18
CA LEU A 107 -11.35 -25.57 4.52
C LEU A 107 -12.70 -25.96 5.16
N PRO A 108 -12.83 -26.12 6.50
CA PRO A 108 -14.10 -26.44 7.17
C PRO A 108 -15.07 -25.24 7.19
N VAL A 109 -15.62 -24.87 6.03
CA VAL A 109 -16.46 -23.67 5.81
C VAL A 109 -17.67 -23.62 6.74
N GLY A 110 -18.29 -24.75 7.07
CA GLY A 110 -19.51 -24.78 7.91
C GLY A 110 -19.33 -24.15 9.31
N ASN A 111 -18.21 -24.43 9.98
CA ASN A 111 -17.90 -23.83 11.29
C ASN A 111 -17.64 -22.32 11.14
N ILE A 112 -16.88 -21.94 10.11
CA ILE A 112 -16.54 -20.55 9.80
C ILE A 112 -17.80 -19.73 9.55
N VAL A 113 -18.74 -20.23 8.73
CA VAL A 113 -20.02 -19.55 8.45
C VAL A 113 -20.86 -19.39 9.72
N LYS A 114 -20.92 -20.42 10.57
CA LYS A 114 -21.67 -20.34 11.84
C LYS A 114 -21.10 -19.26 12.76
N THR A 115 -19.83 -19.38 13.14
CA THR A 115 -19.18 -18.45 14.09
C THR A 115 -19.23 -17.00 13.61
N LEU A 116 -19.01 -16.76 12.32
CA LEU A 116 -19.03 -15.41 11.76
C LEU A 116 -20.44 -14.89 11.50
N GLY A 117 -21.41 -15.76 11.21
CA GLY A 117 -22.83 -15.38 11.12
C GLY A 117 -23.34 -14.83 12.45
N GLU A 118 -23.02 -15.48 13.57
CA GLU A 118 -23.36 -15.02 14.92
C GLU A 118 -22.78 -13.64 15.26
N VAL A 119 -21.63 -13.26 14.66
CA VAL A 119 -21.04 -11.92 14.78
C VAL A 119 -21.82 -10.89 13.95
N LEU A 120 -22.19 -11.22 12.71
CA LEU A 120 -22.95 -10.30 11.86
C LEU A 120 -24.40 -10.08 12.34
N GLU A 121 -24.97 -11.05 13.06
CA GLU A 121 -26.32 -10.95 13.61
C GLU A 121 -26.41 -10.12 14.91
N ARG A 122 -25.30 -9.95 15.61
CA ARG A 122 -25.21 -9.32 16.93
C ARG A 122 -25.07 -7.80 16.82
N GLU A 123 -26.06 -7.05 17.31
CA GLU A 123 -26.05 -5.57 17.29
C GLU A 123 -24.96 -4.93 18.18
N THR A 124 -24.29 -5.70 19.05
CA THR A 124 -23.18 -5.26 19.90
C THR A 124 -21.79 -5.61 19.36
N SER A 125 -21.67 -6.18 18.15
CA SER A 125 -20.38 -6.50 17.53
C SER A 125 -19.53 -5.25 17.27
N THR A 126 -18.22 -5.39 17.47
CA THR A 126 -17.26 -4.30 17.30
C THR A 126 -16.92 -4.09 15.81
N VAL A 127 -16.42 -2.91 15.43
CA VAL A 127 -15.99 -2.65 14.04
C VAL A 127 -14.90 -3.64 13.58
N PRO A 128 -13.87 -3.98 14.39
CA PRO A 128 -12.92 -5.05 14.04
C PRO A 128 -13.57 -6.42 13.84
N ASP A 129 -14.47 -6.84 14.73
CA ASP A 129 -15.16 -8.15 14.59
C ASP A 129 -15.97 -8.23 13.30
N LEU A 130 -16.70 -7.16 12.95
CA LEU A 130 -17.45 -7.05 11.70
C LEU A 130 -16.51 -7.09 10.49
N PHE A 131 -15.38 -6.39 10.53
CA PHE A 131 -14.38 -6.43 9.45
C PHE A 131 -13.84 -7.84 9.26
N TYR A 132 -13.39 -8.49 10.33
CA TYR A 132 -12.86 -9.85 10.24
C TYR A 132 -13.91 -10.84 9.74
N ALA A 133 -15.15 -10.77 10.21
CA ALA A 133 -16.24 -11.61 9.74
C ALA A 133 -16.56 -11.40 8.26
N VAL A 134 -16.73 -10.15 7.83
CA VAL A 134 -17.05 -9.79 6.43
C VAL A 134 -15.95 -10.24 5.48
N GLN A 135 -14.68 -10.01 5.84
CA GLN A 135 -13.54 -10.38 5.01
C GLN A 135 -13.34 -11.91 4.96
N ALA A 136 -13.49 -12.60 6.08
CA ALA A 136 -13.37 -14.06 6.14
C ALA A 136 -14.47 -14.77 5.34
N LEU A 137 -15.74 -14.35 5.48
CA LEU A 137 -16.86 -14.87 4.68
C LEU A 137 -16.65 -14.61 3.18
N THR A 138 -16.14 -13.44 2.82
CA THR A 138 -15.73 -13.12 1.44
C THR A 138 -14.63 -14.07 0.94
N ASN A 139 -13.71 -14.47 1.81
CA ASN A 139 -12.62 -15.37 1.43
C ASN A 139 -13.07 -16.81 1.19
N VAL A 140 -14.07 -17.29 1.94
CA VAL A 140 -14.67 -18.62 1.72
C VAL A 140 -15.84 -18.62 0.73
N GLY A 141 -16.11 -17.49 0.04
CA GLY A 141 -17.15 -17.38 -0.98
C GLY A 141 -18.58 -17.41 -0.43
N GLN A 142 -18.77 -17.00 0.82
CA GLN A 142 -20.05 -17.09 1.55
C GLN A 142 -20.73 -15.73 1.68
N LYS A 143 -22.04 -15.74 1.95
CA LYS A 143 -22.85 -14.52 2.11
C LYS A 143 -22.46 -13.77 3.38
N LYS A 144 -22.50 -12.43 3.31
CA LYS A 144 -22.14 -11.48 4.39
C LYS A 144 -23.35 -11.06 5.23
N GLY A 145 -24.30 -11.97 5.44
CA GLY A 145 -25.59 -11.66 6.06
C GLY A 145 -26.46 -10.70 5.23
N ASP A 146 -27.34 -9.98 5.92
CA ASP A 146 -28.15 -8.89 5.35
C ASP A 146 -27.38 -7.56 5.37
N ALA A 147 -27.31 -6.89 4.22
CA ALA A 147 -26.52 -5.67 4.06
C ALA A 147 -27.05 -4.50 4.88
N ALA A 148 -28.38 -4.31 4.94
CA ALA A 148 -28.99 -3.21 5.68
C ALA A 148 -28.78 -3.36 7.20
N LYS A 149 -28.92 -4.59 7.73
CA LYS A 149 -28.61 -4.90 9.13
C LYS A 149 -27.13 -4.69 9.44
N LEU A 150 -26.23 -5.16 8.58
CA LEU A 150 -24.78 -4.97 8.74
C LEU A 150 -24.40 -3.48 8.75
N ILE A 151 -24.94 -2.68 7.83
CA ILE A 151 -24.72 -1.22 7.78
C ILE A 151 -25.27 -0.55 9.05
N LYS A 152 -26.47 -0.92 9.52
CA LYS A 152 -27.05 -0.41 10.77
C LYS A 152 -26.13 -0.70 11.97
N THR A 153 -25.64 -1.92 12.10
CA THR A 153 -24.73 -2.31 13.21
C THR A 153 -23.39 -1.57 13.11
N LEU A 154 -22.78 -1.50 11.92
CA LEU A 154 -21.52 -0.80 11.69
C LEU A 154 -21.62 0.70 11.98
N GLN A 155 -22.68 1.37 11.51
CA GLN A 155 -22.96 2.76 11.86
C GLN A 155 -23.23 2.95 13.36
N GLY A 156 -23.89 1.98 14.01
CA GLY A 156 -24.10 1.98 15.46
C GLY A 156 -22.83 1.82 16.29
N ALA A 157 -21.85 1.08 15.76
CA ALA A 157 -20.52 0.93 16.36
C ALA A 157 -19.65 2.18 16.12
N LEU A 158 -19.61 2.71 14.89
CA LEU A 158 -18.89 3.93 14.55
C LEU A 158 -19.39 5.16 15.33
N LYS A 159 -20.67 5.23 15.70
CA LYS A 159 -21.21 6.27 16.61
C LYS A 159 -20.62 6.24 18.03
N LYS A 160 -19.91 5.18 18.41
CA LYS A 160 -19.24 5.03 19.72
C LYS A 160 -17.72 5.23 19.62
N ASP A 161 -17.14 4.86 18.48
CA ASP A 161 -15.71 4.91 18.20
C ASP A 161 -15.51 4.96 16.66
N ASP A 162 -15.35 6.17 16.14
CA ASP A 162 -15.00 6.50 14.76
C ASP A 162 -13.51 6.82 14.59
N SER A 163 -12.65 6.24 15.44
CA SER A 163 -11.19 6.33 15.28
C SER A 163 -10.73 5.91 13.88
N LEU A 164 -9.59 6.46 13.45
CA LEU A 164 -8.94 6.20 12.16
C LEU A 164 -8.78 4.69 11.84
N LEU A 165 -8.57 3.86 12.87
CA LEU A 165 -8.58 2.40 12.76
C LEU A 165 -9.95 1.85 12.31
N ASN A 166 -11.02 2.26 12.98
CA ASN A 166 -12.39 1.81 12.69
C ASN A 166 -12.92 2.39 11.38
N LEU A 167 -12.57 3.63 11.02
CA LEU A 167 -12.85 4.19 9.70
C LEU A 167 -12.18 3.36 8.60
N GLY A 168 -10.88 3.04 8.75
CA GLY A 168 -10.17 2.13 7.86
C GLY A 168 -10.89 0.79 7.69
N TYR A 169 -11.23 0.11 8.78
CA TYR A 169 -12.02 -1.13 8.75
C TYR A 169 -13.37 -0.94 8.05
N SER A 170 -14.07 0.17 8.28
CA SER A 170 -15.36 0.47 7.66
C SER A 170 -15.26 0.58 6.13
N PHE A 171 -14.18 1.15 5.60
CA PHE A 171 -13.97 1.27 4.15
C PHE A 171 -13.78 -0.10 3.49
N HIS A 172 -13.01 -0.99 4.12
CA HIS A 172 -12.86 -2.37 3.62
C HIS A 172 -14.15 -3.18 3.75
N ILE A 173 -14.95 -2.99 4.81
CA ILE A 173 -16.30 -3.61 4.91
C ILE A 173 -17.18 -3.10 3.77
N ALA A 174 -17.29 -1.78 3.60
CA ALA A 174 -18.13 -1.16 2.58
C ALA A 174 -17.73 -1.59 1.16
N ALA A 175 -16.43 -1.73 0.87
CA ALA A 175 -15.94 -2.25 -0.41
C ALA A 175 -16.44 -3.68 -0.72
N GLN A 176 -16.82 -4.46 0.31
CA GLN A 176 -17.40 -5.80 0.15
C GLN A 176 -18.93 -5.83 -0.04
N LEU A 177 -19.61 -4.69 0.07
CA LEU A 177 -21.08 -4.56 -0.03
C LEU A 177 -21.56 -4.05 -1.41
N GLY A 178 -20.65 -3.80 -2.36
CA GLY A 178 -21.04 -3.27 -3.67
C GLY A 178 -21.59 -1.84 -3.55
N THR A 179 -22.71 -1.57 -4.23
CA THR A 179 -23.39 -0.26 -4.18
C THR A 179 -23.83 0.14 -2.78
N ASP A 180 -24.18 -0.82 -1.93
CA ASP A 180 -24.62 -0.56 -0.56
C ASP A 180 -23.49 0.03 0.31
N GLY A 181 -22.23 -0.14 -0.10
CA GLY A 181 -21.06 0.46 0.54
C GLY A 181 -20.98 1.99 0.42
N THR A 182 -21.79 2.62 -0.42
CA THR A 182 -21.73 4.07 -0.71
C THR A 182 -21.88 4.93 0.55
N PHE A 183 -22.56 4.46 1.61
CA PHE A 183 -22.71 5.19 2.88
C PHE A 183 -21.37 5.57 3.55
N ALA A 184 -20.29 4.82 3.29
CA ALA A 184 -18.97 5.05 3.86
C ALA A 184 -18.06 5.88 2.94
N PHE A 185 -18.51 6.22 1.73
CA PHE A 185 -17.65 6.85 0.73
C PHE A 185 -17.25 8.28 1.14
N ASP A 186 -18.22 9.10 1.54
CA ASP A 186 -17.94 10.50 1.90
C ASP A 186 -17.10 10.60 3.19
N ARG A 187 -17.13 9.55 4.04
CA ARG A 187 -16.24 9.40 5.22
C ARG A 187 -14.76 9.26 4.87
N ILE A 188 -14.41 8.99 3.60
CA ILE A 188 -13.01 9.02 3.17
C ILE A 188 -12.45 10.44 3.31
N GLU A 189 -13.24 11.49 3.01
CA GLU A 189 -12.79 12.88 3.14
C GLU A 189 -12.57 13.23 4.62
N ASP A 190 -13.53 12.87 5.48
CA ASP A 190 -13.44 13.02 6.95
C ASP A 190 -12.16 12.39 7.53
N ALA A 191 -11.73 11.25 6.97
CA ALA A 191 -10.46 10.62 7.35
C ALA A 191 -9.28 11.40 6.76
N VAL A 192 -9.27 11.69 5.46
CA VAL A 192 -8.13 12.31 4.74
C VAL A 192 -7.74 13.68 5.30
N VAL A 193 -8.70 14.48 5.81
CA VAL A 193 -8.38 15.76 6.47
C VAL A 193 -7.68 15.63 7.82
N GLN A 194 -7.61 14.42 8.39
CA GLN A 194 -6.84 14.10 9.61
C GLN A 194 -5.43 13.57 9.32
N ALA A 195 -4.97 13.62 8.06
CA ALA A 195 -3.62 13.19 7.70
C ALA A 195 -2.58 14.26 8.07
N ASP A 196 -1.54 13.87 8.81
CA ASP A 196 -0.39 14.72 9.11
C ASP A 196 0.47 14.91 7.85
N GLU A 197 0.67 16.17 7.44
CA GLU A 197 1.69 16.52 6.46
C GLU A 197 3.06 16.68 7.13
N VAL A 198 4.06 15.93 6.64
CA VAL A 198 5.45 15.97 7.13
C VAL A 198 6.37 16.44 6.01
N ASP A 199 7.14 17.50 6.29
CA ASP A 199 8.09 18.16 5.39
C ASP A 199 7.54 18.53 4.00
N SER A 200 6.22 18.70 3.88
CA SER A 200 5.46 18.80 2.62
C SER A 200 5.73 17.69 1.60
N ARG A 201 6.22 16.54 2.07
CA ARG A 201 6.63 15.39 1.24
C ARG A 201 5.85 14.12 1.54
N PHE A 202 5.32 14.01 2.75
CA PHE A 202 4.64 12.81 3.24
C PHE A 202 3.26 13.18 3.78
N LEU A 203 2.31 12.26 3.61
CA LEU A 203 1.08 12.21 4.39
C LEU A 203 1.05 10.89 5.13
N GLN A 204 0.70 10.95 6.41
CA GLN A 204 0.55 9.80 7.28
C GLN A 204 -0.63 10.01 8.23
N PHE A 205 -1.05 8.95 8.90
CA PHE A 205 -2.01 9.03 10.00
C PHE A 205 -1.36 8.67 11.33
N GLU A 206 -1.93 9.15 12.42
CA GLU A 206 -1.65 8.64 13.76
C GLU A 206 -1.80 7.09 13.79
N GLY A 207 -0.91 6.42 14.52
CA GLY A 207 -0.74 4.95 14.45
C GLY A 207 0.12 4.45 13.27
N GLY A 208 0.59 5.35 12.40
CA GLY A 208 1.68 5.10 11.45
C GLY A 208 1.37 4.09 10.35
N LEU A 209 2.38 3.34 9.90
CA LEU A 209 2.35 2.53 8.67
C LEU A 209 1.11 1.64 8.55
N SER A 210 0.72 0.92 9.62
CA SER A 210 -0.40 -0.03 9.53
C SER A 210 -1.76 0.65 9.41
N ILE A 211 -1.99 1.74 10.16
CA ILE A 211 -3.24 2.51 10.08
C ILE A 211 -3.31 3.27 8.75
N THR A 212 -2.19 3.87 8.34
CA THR A 212 -2.08 4.58 7.06
C THR A 212 -2.32 3.66 5.87
N ALA A 213 -1.74 2.45 5.88
CA ALA A 213 -1.99 1.45 4.85
C ALA A 213 -3.46 1.00 4.83
N LEU A 214 -4.06 0.73 6.00
CA LEU A 214 -5.45 0.30 6.13
C LEU A 214 -6.43 1.34 5.56
N LEU A 215 -6.27 2.62 5.94
CA LEU A 215 -7.10 3.72 5.46
C LEU A 215 -6.96 3.94 3.96
N VAL A 216 -5.72 4.06 3.47
CA VAL A 216 -5.46 4.33 2.04
C VAL A 216 -5.95 3.16 1.19
N SER A 217 -5.57 1.91 1.48
CA SER A 217 -6.04 0.79 0.65
C SER A 217 -7.54 0.53 0.79
N GLY A 218 -8.15 0.84 1.93
CA GLY A 218 -9.59 0.82 2.14
C GLY A 218 -10.33 1.83 1.28
N ALA A 219 -9.87 3.10 1.28
CA ALA A 219 -10.43 4.18 0.48
C ALA A 219 -10.39 3.87 -1.02
N TYR A 220 -9.25 3.41 -1.55
CA TYR A 220 -9.11 3.06 -2.97
C TYR A 220 -9.94 1.82 -3.36
N LYS A 221 -10.09 0.83 -2.48
CA LYS A 221 -10.98 -0.33 -2.71
C LYS A 221 -12.44 0.08 -2.74
N LEU A 222 -12.89 0.90 -1.78
CA LEU A 222 -14.26 1.41 -1.76
C LEU A 222 -14.56 2.26 -3.00
N ALA A 223 -13.62 3.12 -3.38
CA ALA A 223 -13.71 3.93 -4.60
C ALA A 223 -13.84 3.09 -5.88
N ASP A 224 -13.05 2.02 -6.07
CA ASP A 224 -13.28 1.12 -7.21
C ASP A 224 -14.61 0.39 -7.08
N THR A 225 -15.04 -0.03 -5.90
CA THR A 225 -16.34 -0.69 -5.72
C THR A 225 -17.49 0.23 -6.17
N VAL A 226 -17.52 1.49 -5.74
CA VAL A 226 -18.61 2.45 -6.07
C VAL A 226 -18.39 3.25 -7.36
N LYS A 227 -17.27 3.01 -8.08
CA LYS A 227 -16.91 3.65 -9.35
C LYS A 227 -16.80 5.19 -9.29
N LYS A 228 -16.42 5.75 -8.14
CA LYS A 228 -16.21 7.19 -7.91
C LYS A 228 -14.76 7.41 -7.45
N PRO A 229 -13.98 8.37 -8.02
CA PRO A 229 -12.63 8.67 -7.55
C PRO A 229 -12.64 9.06 -6.07
N PRO A 230 -11.74 8.53 -5.22
CA PRO A 230 -11.74 8.85 -3.80
C PRO A 230 -11.47 10.35 -3.59
N PRO A 231 -11.98 10.98 -2.52
CA PRO A 231 -11.66 12.37 -2.14
C PRO A 231 -10.23 12.46 -1.59
N ILE A 232 -9.26 12.21 -2.48
CA ILE A 232 -7.82 12.26 -2.30
C ILE A 232 -7.29 12.92 -3.58
N THR A 233 -6.53 14.00 -3.49
CA THR A 233 -5.93 14.63 -4.67
C THR A 233 -4.71 13.85 -5.18
N GLY A 234 -4.27 14.11 -6.41
CA GLY A 234 -3.04 13.52 -6.96
C GLY A 234 -1.80 13.80 -6.10
N ASP A 235 -1.67 15.03 -5.60
CA ASP A 235 -0.60 15.43 -4.67
C ASP A 235 -0.67 14.64 -3.35
N GLN A 236 -1.86 14.50 -2.75
CA GLN A 236 -2.04 13.70 -1.55
C GLN A 236 -1.69 12.22 -1.80
N ALA A 237 -2.10 11.65 -2.93
CA ALA A 237 -1.77 10.27 -3.31
C ALA A 237 -0.25 10.06 -3.42
N VAL A 238 0.49 11.04 -3.95
CA VAL A 238 1.96 11.00 -4.04
C VAL A 238 2.63 11.23 -2.70
N LYS A 239 2.10 12.11 -1.83
CA LYS A 239 2.59 12.25 -0.45
C LYS A 239 2.38 10.96 0.37
N PHE A 240 1.26 10.26 0.21
CA PHE A 240 1.06 8.91 0.78
C PHE A 240 2.04 7.89 0.16
N ALA A 241 2.24 7.88 -1.16
CA ALA A 241 3.19 6.97 -1.81
C ALA A 241 4.64 7.19 -1.32
N ASN A 242 5.07 8.45 -1.22
CA ASN A 242 6.36 8.84 -0.65
C ASN A 242 6.50 8.39 0.81
N TYR A 243 5.44 8.52 1.62
CA TYR A 243 5.43 8.01 2.99
C TYR A 243 5.70 6.51 3.01
N PHE A 244 4.91 5.71 2.27
CA PHE A 244 5.08 4.26 2.23
C PHE A 244 6.48 3.85 1.75
N LEU A 245 6.99 4.48 0.70
CA LEU A 245 8.34 4.24 0.17
C LEU A 245 9.47 4.62 1.14
N SER A 246 9.24 5.54 2.08
CA SER A 246 10.17 5.81 3.19
C SER A 246 10.23 4.65 4.19
N ARG A 247 9.16 3.86 4.30
CA ARG A 247 9.01 2.74 5.26
C ARG A 247 9.48 1.39 4.73
N ARG A 248 10.15 1.36 3.57
CA ARG A 248 10.69 0.13 2.93
C ARG A 248 11.67 -0.70 3.78
N SER A 249 12.18 -0.15 4.88
CA SER A 249 13.02 -0.85 5.87
C SER A 249 12.25 -1.36 7.10
N VAL A 250 10.94 -1.57 7.00
CA VAL A 250 10.11 -2.15 8.07
C VAL A 250 10.56 -3.57 8.45
N GLN A 251 10.47 -3.90 9.75
CA GLN A 251 11.09 -5.10 10.36
C GLN A 251 10.07 -6.10 10.95
N THR A 252 8.78 -5.98 10.65
CA THR A 252 7.74 -6.90 11.13
C THR A 252 6.94 -7.47 9.97
N ALA A 253 6.51 -8.73 10.05
CA ALA A 253 5.73 -9.38 8.99
C ALA A 253 4.45 -8.59 8.65
N LYS A 254 3.71 -8.13 9.67
CA LYS A 254 2.54 -7.24 9.52
C LYS A 254 2.89 -5.95 8.76
N GLY A 255 4.00 -5.32 9.11
CA GLY A 255 4.44 -4.08 8.48
C GLY A 255 4.91 -4.28 7.03
N ALA A 256 5.63 -5.37 6.75
CA ALA A 256 6.07 -5.74 5.41
C ALA A 256 4.87 -6.06 4.49
N TYR A 257 3.90 -6.85 4.97
CA TYR A 257 2.65 -7.08 4.24
C TYR A 257 1.88 -5.78 3.99
N ASN A 258 1.62 -4.98 5.02
CA ASN A 258 0.85 -3.74 4.89
C ASN A 258 1.50 -2.76 3.90
N LEU A 259 2.83 -2.67 3.89
CA LEU A 259 3.56 -1.88 2.91
C LEU A 259 3.38 -2.42 1.49
N LEU A 260 3.60 -3.72 1.27
CA LEU A 260 3.44 -4.35 -0.05
C LEU A 260 2.01 -4.19 -0.58
N GLU A 261 1.01 -4.34 0.29
CA GLU A 261 -0.41 -4.28 -0.04
C GLU A 261 -0.85 -2.88 -0.49
N VAL A 262 -0.44 -1.84 0.23
CA VAL A 262 -0.81 -0.47 -0.12
C VAL A 262 -0.01 0.07 -1.30
N VAL A 263 1.29 -0.27 -1.42
CA VAL A 263 2.08 0.08 -2.61
C VAL A 263 1.51 -0.61 -3.86
N ASN A 264 1.12 -1.88 -3.76
CA ASN A 264 0.42 -2.58 -4.84
C ASN A 264 -0.94 -1.92 -5.17
N THR A 265 -1.68 -1.45 -4.17
CA THR A 265 -2.95 -0.74 -4.37
C THR A 265 -2.75 0.61 -5.08
N LEU A 266 -1.78 1.42 -4.65
CA LEU A 266 -1.45 2.69 -5.31
C LEU A 266 -0.87 2.49 -6.72
N THR A 267 -0.27 1.33 -7.00
CA THR A 267 0.26 0.96 -8.33
C THR A 267 -0.81 0.47 -9.31
N ASN A 268 -1.89 -0.16 -8.83
CA ASN A 268 -2.85 -0.89 -9.68
C ASN A 268 -4.31 -0.39 -9.58
N ASN A 269 -4.53 0.83 -9.08
CA ASN A 269 -5.87 1.42 -9.03
C ASN A 269 -6.23 2.18 -10.34
N LYS A 270 -7.41 2.81 -10.39
CA LYS A 270 -7.98 3.43 -11.59
C LYS A 270 -8.11 4.95 -11.51
N PHE A 271 -7.57 5.58 -10.46
CA PHE A 271 -7.81 6.98 -10.14
C PHE A 271 -6.51 7.78 -10.10
N HIS A 272 -5.61 7.41 -9.19
CA HIS A 272 -4.32 8.09 -9.01
C HIS A 272 -3.23 7.04 -9.08
N LEU A 273 -2.38 7.15 -10.10
CA LEU A 273 -1.25 6.24 -10.34
C LEU A 273 0.05 7.04 -10.15
N PRO A 274 0.56 7.17 -8.91
CA PRO A 274 1.87 7.78 -8.65
C PRO A 274 2.99 7.10 -9.46
N VAL A 275 3.77 7.91 -10.16
CA VAL A 275 4.89 7.48 -11.01
C VAL A 275 6.20 7.70 -10.25
N ALA A 276 7.11 6.73 -10.28
CA ALA A 276 8.46 6.95 -9.77
C ALA A 276 9.37 7.52 -10.88
N ILE A 277 10.04 8.64 -10.59
CA ILE A 277 11.13 9.16 -11.42
C ILE A 277 12.41 9.13 -10.59
N THR A 278 13.40 8.37 -11.04
CA THR A 278 14.66 8.17 -10.32
C THR A 278 15.86 8.33 -11.25
N LEU A 279 16.99 8.81 -10.73
CA LEU A 279 18.24 8.85 -11.49
C LEU A 279 18.75 7.44 -11.75
N ALA A 280 19.06 7.15 -13.01
CA ALA A 280 19.72 5.93 -13.47
C ALA A 280 21.23 6.15 -13.76
N SER A 281 21.68 7.40 -13.79
CA SER A 281 23.10 7.80 -13.85
C SER A 281 23.54 8.52 -12.58
N GLN A 282 24.80 8.96 -12.53
CA GLN A 282 25.20 10.01 -11.58
C GLN A 282 24.40 11.30 -11.85
N ALA A 283 24.15 12.07 -10.79
CA ALA A 283 23.43 13.36 -10.87
C ALA A 283 24.30 14.49 -11.46
N ALA A 284 25.63 14.40 -11.25
CA ALA A 284 26.59 15.37 -11.73
C ALA A 284 27.05 14.98 -13.15
N VAL A 285 26.89 15.91 -14.09
CA VAL A 285 27.48 15.79 -15.43
C VAL A 285 28.87 16.42 -15.48
N SER A 286 29.75 15.83 -16.27
CA SER A 286 31.08 16.37 -16.58
C SER A 286 31.40 16.17 -18.06
N SER A 287 32.51 16.74 -18.55
CA SER A 287 32.99 16.44 -19.91
C SER A 287 33.28 14.95 -20.14
N GLU A 288 33.55 14.19 -19.07
CA GLU A 288 33.81 12.75 -19.09
C GLU A 288 32.52 11.91 -18.96
N GLN A 289 31.49 12.46 -18.31
CA GLN A 289 30.16 11.87 -18.15
C GLN A 289 29.09 12.91 -18.52
N PRO A 290 28.89 13.23 -19.81
CA PRO A 290 28.06 14.36 -20.23
C PRO A 290 26.56 14.07 -20.28
N ARG A 291 26.13 12.87 -19.84
CA ARG A 291 24.75 12.37 -19.99
C ARG A 291 24.05 12.24 -18.65
N VAL A 292 22.75 12.57 -18.62
CA VAL A 292 21.85 12.25 -17.51
C VAL A 292 20.87 11.18 -17.96
N SER A 293 20.82 10.08 -17.21
CA SER A 293 19.81 9.03 -17.40
C SER A 293 18.81 9.06 -16.26
N VAL A 294 17.52 9.04 -16.58
CA VAL A 294 16.42 8.85 -15.62
C VAL A 294 15.67 7.56 -15.93
N ARG A 295 15.22 6.85 -14.89
CA ARG A 295 14.22 5.78 -15.00
C ARG A 295 12.85 6.35 -14.64
N VAL A 296 11.86 6.01 -15.45
CA VAL A 296 10.44 6.26 -15.16
C VAL A 296 9.73 4.92 -14.98
N SER A 297 9.16 4.67 -13.79
CA SER A 297 8.51 3.40 -13.46
C SER A 297 7.25 3.60 -12.63
N ASP A 298 6.51 2.53 -12.38
CA ASP A 298 5.56 2.50 -11.27
C ASP A 298 6.27 2.43 -9.90
N LEU A 299 5.50 2.39 -8.81
CA LEU A 299 6.02 2.29 -7.44
C LEU A 299 6.63 0.91 -7.12
N LEU A 300 6.40 -0.12 -7.96
CA LEU A 300 6.98 -1.45 -7.86
C LEU A 300 8.23 -1.61 -8.76
N GLY A 301 8.66 -0.57 -9.48
CA GLY A 301 9.81 -0.57 -10.35
C GLY A 301 9.60 -1.17 -11.74
N GLN A 302 8.35 -1.35 -12.19
CA GLN A 302 8.02 -1.82 -13.54
C GLN A 302 7.89 -0.64 -14.53
N PRO A 303 8.18 -0.85 -15.83
CA PRO A 303 7.86 0.10 -16.88
C PRO A 303 6.37 0.48 -16.86
N LEU A 304 6.07 1.76 -17.08
CA LEU A 304 4.70 2.23 -17.21
C LEU A 304 4.06 1.71 -18.50
N SER A 305 2.85 1.17 -18.41
CA SER A 305 2.12 0.59 -19.56
C SER A 305 1.40 1.64 -20.44
N VAL A 306 1.84 2.90 -20.41
CA VAL A 306 1.17 4.03 -21.07
C VAL A 306 2.08 4.55 -22.19
N GLU A 307 1.69 4.36 -23.45
CA GLU A 307 2.43 4.87 -24.60
C GLU A 307 1.61 5.89 -25.40
N PRO A 308 2.24 6.95 -25.94
CA PRO A 308 3.65 7.32 -25.82
C PRO A 308 3.96 8.11 -24.55
N LEU A 309 5.07 7.78 -23.87
CA LEU A 309 5.64 8.58 -22.78
C LEU A 309 6.54 9.70 -23.32
N THR A 310 6.42 10.90 -22.76
CA THR A 310 7.33 12.03 -23.02
C THR A 310 7.93 12.50 -21.70
N VAL A 311 9.25 12.45 -21.59
CA VAL A 311 9.99 12.95 -20.41
C VAL A 311 10.75 14.20 -20.82
N THR A 312 10.58 15.29 -20.07
CA THR A 312 11.21 16.60 -20.36
C THR A 312 11.92 17.12 -19.12
N ALA A 313 13.18 17.51 -19.25
CA ALA A 313 13.89 18.29 -18.24
C ALA A 313 13.53 19.77 -18.43
N GLU A 314 12.78 20.34 -17.49
CA GLU A 314 12.41 21.76 -17.50
C GLU A 314 13.63 22.68 -17.40
N SER A 315 14.56 22.34 -16.50
CA SER A 315 15.84 23.05 -16.33
C SER A 315 16.93 22.15 -15.74
N ALA A 316 18.19 22.38 -16.10
CA ALA A 316 19.34 22.00 -15.29
C ALA A 316 20.26 23.22 -15.11
N THR A 317 20.86 23.34 -13.92
CA THR A 317 21.71 24.46 -13.53
C THR A 317 23.14 24.00 -13.23
N ARG A 318 24.12 24.88 -13.46
CA ARG A 318 25.51 24.62 -13.09
C ARG A 318 25.67 24.73 -11.58
N VAL A 319 26.35 23.74 -10.99
CA VAL A 319 26.71 23.75 -9.58
C VAL A 319 27.71 24.88 -9.31
N GLY A 320 27.36 25.78 -8.39
CA GLY A 320 28.23 26.87 -7.91
C GLY A 320 27.76 28.29 -8.27
N ASP A 321 27.00 28.46 -9.37
CA ASP A 321 26.46 29.76 -9.79
C ASP A 321 25.01 29.73 -10.30
N GLU A 322 24.35 28.57 -10.22
CA GLU A 322 22.93 28.36 -10.55
C GLU A 322 22.54 28.72 -12.00
N VAL A 323 23.52 28.97 -12.88
CA VAL A 323 23.28 29.33 -14.28
C VAL A 323 22.60 28.17 -14.99
N VAL A 324 21.44 28.42 -15.59
CA VAL A 324 20.70 27.44 -16.40
C VAL A 324 21.54 27.05 -17.62
N VAL A 325 21.97 25.79 -17.67
CA VAL A 325 22.76 25.21 -18.77
C VAL A 325 21.93 24.39 -19.75
N LEU A 326 20.70 24.04 -19.35
CA LEU A 326 19.74 23.29 -20.15
C LEU A 326 18.34 23.72 -19.74
N SER A 327 17.43 23.89 -20.71
CA SER A 327 16.01 24.13 -20.43
C SER A 327 15.12 23.45 -21.47
N LYS A 328 13.99 22.91 -21.02
CA LYS A 328 12.94 22.24 -21.82
C LYS A 328 13.47 21.19 -22.80
N LYS A 329 14.50 20.46 -22.40
CA LYS A 329 15.11 19.39 -23.21
C LYS A 329 14.34 18.10 -22.99
N LYS A 330 13.81 17.52 -24.07
CA LYS A 330 13.24 16.17 -24.05
C LYS A 330 14.36 15.14 -23.86
N PHE A 331 14.11 14.14 -23.01
CA PHE A 331 14.91 12.94 -22.99
C PHE A 331 14.49 12.00 -24.12
N GLU A 332 15.46 11.26 -24.65
CA GLU A 332 15.25 10.21 -25.65
C GLU A 332 15.21 8.84 -24.96
N PRO A 333 14.35 7.89 -25.37
CA PRO A 333 14.39 6.52 -24.86
C PRO A 333 15.76 5.88 -25.06
N SER A 334 16.29 5.24 -24.02
CA SER A 334 17.51 4.43 -24.13
C SER A 334 17.26 3.23 -25.03
N ALA A 335 18.25 2.87 -25.86
CA ALA A 335 18.21 1.65 -26.66
C ALA A 335 18.20 0.36 -25.80
N ASP A 336 18.51 0.44 -24.50
CA ASP A 336 18.29 -0.63 -23.54
C ASP A 336 16.86 -0.53 -22.95
N ASP A 337 15.91 -0.92 -23.78
CA ASP A 337 14.45 -0.78 -23.64
C ASP A 337 13.88 -1.46 -22.36
N ARG A 338 14.64 -2.35 -21.73
CA ARG A 338 14.18 -3.21 -20.62
C ARG A 338 13.94 -2.50 -19.28
N GLN A 339 14.22 -1.20 -19.18
CA GLN A 339 14.24 -0.50 -17.90
C GLN A 339 13.49 0.85 -17.88
N ALA A 340 12.78 1.21 -18.96
CA ALA A 340 12.14 2.52 -19.12
C ALA A 340 13.09 3.68 -18.76
N THR A 341 14.32 3.57 -19.28
CA THR A 341 15.40 4.54 -19.08
C THR A 341 15.40 5.56 -20.20
N TYR A 342 15.50 6.83 -19.86
CA TYR A 342 15.50 7.98 -20.76
C TYR A 342 16.78 8.78 -20.57
N ILE A 343 17.37 9.31 -21.65
CA ILE A 343 18.72 9.92 -21.65
C ILE A 343 18.68 11.32 -22.29
N ILE A 344 19.45 12.27 -21.74
CA ILE A 344 19.85 13.56 -22.34
C ILE A 344 21.37 13.72 -22.33
#